data_AF-X7E8A6-F1
#
_entry.id   AF-X7E8A6-F1
#
_cell.length_a   1.000
_cell.length_b   1.000
_cell.length_c   1.000
_cell.angle_alpha   90.00
_cell.angle_beta   90.00
_cell.angle_gamma   90.00
#
_symmetry.space_group_name_H-M   'P 1'
#
loop_
_entity.id
_entity.type
_entity.pdbx_description
1 polymer ?
#
loop_
_entity_poly.entity_id
_entity_poly.type
_entity_poly.pdbx_seq_one_letter_code
_entity_poly.pdbx_strand_id
1 'polypeptide(L)' 'MEYALWGLADDLVTLVKTVEGCEAGFSNSRTCEIGLSEHSGLDYQSIVYLVDRVTQ' A
#
# COMPACT_ATOMS: atom_id res chain seq x y z
N MET A 1 24.28 10.14 -2.45
CA MET A 1 23.26 11.16 -2.74
C MET A 1 23.10 11.25 -4.26
N GLU A 2 22.71 10.16 -4.94
CA GLU A 2 22.79 10.12 -6.41
C GLU A 2 21.88 9.08 -7.11
N TYR A 3 20.73 8.73 -6.52
CA TYR A 3 19.76 7.81 -7.16
C TYR A 3 18.49 8.48 -7.69
N ALA A 4 18.32 9.79 -7.49
CA ALA A 4 17.09 10.50 -7.87
C ALA A 4 17.06 11.04 -9.32
N LEU A 5 18.13 10.88 -10.10
CA LEU A 5 18.27 11.55 -11.41
C LEU A 5 17.95 10.67 -12.64
N TRP A 6 17.57 9.40 -12.47
CA TRP A 6 17.33 8.48 -13.59
C TRP A 6 15.89 7.95 -13.71
N GLY A 7 14.89 8.69 -13.19
CA GLY A 7 13.50 8.59 -13.65
C GLY A 7 12.80 7.23 -13.60
N LEU A 8 13.40 6.21 -12.98
CA LEU A 8 12.77 4.93 -12.69
C LEU A 8 12.17 5.04 -11.29
N ALA A 9 11.09 5.82 -11.18
CA ALA A 9 10.20 5.75 -10.04
C ALA A 9 9.47 4.40 -10.17
N ASP A 10 10.08 3.36 -9.64
CA ASP A 10 9.31 2.17 -9.32
C ASP A 10 8.32 2.58 -8.21
N ASP A 11 7.02 2.61 -8.55
CA ASP A 11 5.96 3.11 -7.69
C ASP A 11 5.95 2.38 -6.32
N LEU A 12 6.39 1.12 -6.26
CA LEU A 12 6.49 0.35 -5.02
C LEU A 12 7.67 0.79 -4.16
N VAL A 13 8.83 1.11 -4.76
CA VAL A 13 10.02 1.58 -4.02
C VAL A 13 9.76 2.89 -3.28
N THR A 14 8.89 3.74 -3.83
CA THR A 14 8.55 5.04 -3.19
C THR A 14 7.27 4.99 -2.36
N LEU A 15 6.58 3.85 -2.32
CA LEU A 15 5.26 3.69 -1.69
C LEU A 15 5.25 4.08 -0.21
N VAL A 16 6.29 3.73 0.55
CA VAL A 16 6.38 4.08 1.99
C VAL A 16 6.25 5.59 2.25
N LYS A 17 6.71 6.43 1.30
CA LYS A 17 6.60 7.89 1.42
C LYS A 17 5.22 8.40 1.01
N THR A 18 4.57 7.74 0.06
CA THR A 18 3.27 8.19 -0.45
C THR A 18 2.14 7.84 0.50
N VAL A 19 2.31 6.79 1.30
CA VAL A 19 1.35 6.35 2.32
C VAL A 19 1.70 6.86 3.73
N GLU A 20 2.62 7.82 3.84
CA GLU A 20 2.99 8.42 5.12
C GLU A 20 1.75 9.06 5.78
N GLY A 21 1.42 8.62 6.99
CA GLY A 21 0.24 9.07 7.74
C GLY A 21 -1.04 8.27 7.46
N CYS A 22 -1.02 7.27 6.58
CA CYS A 22 -2.11 6.31 6.47
C CYS A 22 -2.06 5.32 7.64
N GLU A 23 -3.23 5.00 8.21
CA GLU A 23 -3.36 4.07 9.35
C GLU A 23 -3.72 2.64 8.93
N ALA A 24 -4.26 2.47 7.73
CA ALA A 24 -4.66 1.17 7.18
C ALA A 24 -4.66 1.18 5.65
N GLY A 25 -4.32 0.04 5.04
CA GLY A 25 -4.39 -0.17 3.60
C GLY A 25 -5.53 -1.13 3.22
N PHE A 26 -6.13 -0.93 2.05
CA PHE A 26 -7.14 -1.84 1.52
C PHE A 26 -6.92 -2.13 0.03
N SER A 27 -7.18 -3.36 -0.39
CA SER A 27 -7.15 -3.78 -1.79
C SER A 27 -8.23 -4.81 -2.09
N ASN A 28 -8.56 -5.01 -3.36
CA ASN A 28 -9.48 -6.04 -3.83
C ASN A 28 -8.75 -7.25 -4.43
N SER A 29 -7.42 -7.26 -4.41
CA SER A 29 -6.58 -8.31 -4.96
C SER A 29 -5.57 -8.78 -3.92
N ARG A 30 -5.62 -10.07 -3.59
CA ARG A 30 -4.74 -10.68 -2.58
C ARG A 30 -3.25 -10.52 -2.90
N THR A 31 -2.86 -10.52 -4.16
CA THR A 31 -1.45 -10.31 -4.55
C THR A 31 -1.01 -8.87 -4.30
N CYS A 32 -1.90 -7.90 -4.51
CA CYS A 32 -1.65 -6.50 -4.19
C CYS A 32 -1.63 -6.27 -2.69
N GLU A 33 -2.49 -6.92 -1.91
CA GLU A 33 -2.44 -6.87 -0.43
C GLU A 33 -1.04 -7.27 0.07
N ILE A 34 -0.51 -8.39 -0.43
CA ILE A 34 0.82 -8.89 -0.04
C ILE A 34 1.92 -7.90 -0.47
N GLY A 35 1.96 -7.53 -1.75
CA GLY A 35 3.02 -6.65 -2.28
C GLY A 35 2.98 -5.25 -1.68
N LEU A 36 1.81 -4.63 -1.59
CA LEU A 36 1.68 -3.30 -1.00
C LEU A 36 2.04 -3.33 0.48
N SER A 37 1.68 -4.39 1.23
CA SER A 37 2.09 -4.49 2.63
C SER A 37 3.60 -4.61 2.77
N GLU A 38 4.24 -5.46 1.94
CA GLU A 38 5.69 -5.63 1.94
C GLU A 38 6.44 -4.34 1.60
N HIS A 39 5.95 -3.56 0.64
CA HIS A 39 6.63 -2.35 0.15
C HIS A 39 6.27 -1.07 0.93
N SER A 40 5.09 -0.99 1.54
CA SER A 40 4.64 0.19 2.31
C SER A 40 4.90 0.08 3.81
N GLY A 41 5.04 -1.14 4.34
CA GLY A 41 5.07 -1.36 5.80
C GLY A 41 3.73 -1.15 6.50
N LEU A 42 2.64 -0.93 5.76
CA LEU A 42 1.26 -0.89 6.26
C LEU A 42 0.56 -2.20 5.97
N ASP A 43 -0.28 -2.69 6.88
CA ASP A 43 -1.11 -3.86 6.59
C ASP A 43 -2.22 -3.51 5.60
N TYR A 44 -2.18 -4.12 4.41
CA TYR A 44 -3.25 -4.08 3.43
C TYR A 44 -4.20 -5.26 3.61
N GLN A 45 -5.49 -4.97 3.73
CA GLN A 45 -6.54 -5.96 3.90
C GLN A 45 -7.54 -5.95 2.74
N SER A 46 -8.36 -7.00 2.64
CA SER A 46 -9.43 -7.02 1.64
C SER A 46 -10.42 -5.89 1.89
N ILE A 47 -10.79 -5.16 0.84
CA ILE A 47 -11.80 -4.10 0.88
C ILE A 47 -13.16 -4.58 1.42
N VAL A 48 -13.44 -5.89 1.31
CA VAL A 48 -14.66 -6.50 1.88
C VAL A 48 -14.78 -6.29 3.39
N TYR A 49 -13.64 -6.16 4.10
CA TYR A 49 -13.63 -5.84 5.53
C TYR A 49 -14.36 -4.52 5.85
N LEU A 50 -14.27 -3.53 4.96
CA LEU A 50 -14.98 -2.26 5.14
C LEU A 50 -16.49 -2.41 5.01
N VAL A 51 -16.95 -3.29 4.13
CA VAL A 51 -18.37 -3.60 3.96
C VAL A 51 -18.90 -4.28 5.21
N ASP A 52 -18.19 -5.31 5.69
CA ASP A 52 -18.55 -6.04 6.91
C ASP A 52 -18.69 -5.09 8.12
N ARG A 53 -17.73 -4.16 8.29
CA ARG A 53 -17.75 -3.15 9.35
C ARG A 53 -18.96 -2.22 9.38
N VAL A 54 -19.62 -1.97 8.24
CA VAL A 54 -20.77 -1.06 8.16
C VAL A 54 -22.11 -1.78 8.06
N THR A 55 -22.08 -3.11 7.95
CA THR A 55 -23.30 -3.95 7.87
C THR A 55 -23.62 -4.70 9.15
N GLN A 56 -22.77 -4.58 10.18
CA GLN A 56 -23.00 -5.07 11.54
C GLN A 56 -23.64 -4.00 12.41
#